data_AF-X1JXE3-F1
#
_entry.id   AF-X1JXE3-F1
#
_cell.length_a   1.000
_cell.length_b   1.000
_cell.length_c   1.000
_cell.angle_alpha   90.00
_cell.angle_beta   90.00
_cell.angle_gamma   90.00
#
_symmetry.space_group_name_H-M   'P 1'
#
loop_
_entity.id
_entity.type
_entity.pdbx_description
1 polymer ?
#
loop_
_entity_poly.entity_id
_entity_poly.type
_entity_poly.pdbx_seq_one_letter_code
_entity_poly.pdbx_strand_id
1 'polypeptide(L)'
;MARENLIPLQGDITEPNFGLSEVPKDIHAIHHIAGIHRLGEDKDGSIWRTNVEGTRNVLNFCLEHNINRFYFTSTAYTWECNTYGLSKIKNEKEIAEYSRKHGLRATIFKPSVIMGT
;
A
#
# COMPACT_ATOMS: atom_id res chain seq x y z
N MET A 1 -13.09 20.89 14.39
CA MET A 1 -11.77 20.64 15.02
C MET A 1 -10.90 19.64 14.25
N ALA A 2 -11.39 18.49 13.73
CA ALA A 2 -10.53 17.53 13.02
C ALA A 2 -10.11 17.89 11.56
N ARG A 3 -10.67 18.94 10.96
CA ARG A 3 -10.51 19.22 9.50
C ARG A 3 -9.41 20.22 9.15
N GLU A 4 -8.78 20.89 10.11
CA GLU A 4 -7.83 21.98 9.83
C GLU A 4 -6.46 21.49 9.34
N ASN A 5 -6.10 20.24 9.63
CA ASN A 5 -4.82 19.63 9.24
C ASN A 5 -4.98 18.49 8.23
N LEU A 6 -6.10 18.47 7.48
CA LEU A 6 -6.38 17.46 6.47
C LEU A 6 -6.27 18.08 5.08
N ILE A 7 -5.36 17.55 4.27
CA ILE A 7 -5.18 17.94 2.87
C ILE A 7 -5.64 16.77 1.99
N PRO A 8 -6.89 16.79 1.47
CA PRO A 8 -7.35 15.75 0.57
C PRO A 8 -6.70 15.91 -0.80
N LEU A 9 -6.18 14.81 -1.34
CA LEU A 9 -5.61 14.74 -2.69
C LEU A 9 -6.27 13.60 -3.44
N GLN A 10 -6.59 13.83 -4.72
CA GLN A 10 -7.11 12.80 -5.61
C GLN A 10 -5.95 12.23 -6.42
N GLY A 11 -5.83 10.90 -6.41
CA GLY A 11 -4.79 10.19 -7.13
C GLY A 11 -5.09 8.71 -7.27
N ASP A 12 -4.22 8.01 -7.99
CA ASP A 12 -4.28 6.57 -8.26
C ASP A 12 -2.90 5.96 -8.06
N ILE A 13 -2.77 5.01 -7.13
CA ILE A 13 -1.49 4.36 -6.80
C ILE A 13 -0.89 3.58 -7.98
N THR A 14 -1.67 3.29 -9.02
CA THR A 14 -1.21 2.61 -10.24
C THR A 14 -0.52 3.56 -11.23
N GLU A 15 -0.57 4.86 -11.00
CA GLU A 15 0.06 5.89 -11.83
C GLU A 15 1.37 6.41 -11.20
N PRO A 16 2.34 6.91 -12.00
CA PRO A 16 3.53 7.57 -11.49
C PRO A 16 3.17 8.75 -10.57
N ASN A 17 3.89 8.90 -9.44
CA ASN A 17 3.58 9.91 -8.40
C ASN A 17 2.10 9.94 -7.98
N PHE A 18 1.42 8.80 -8.09
CA PHE A 18 0.00 8.63 -7.84
C PHE A 18 -0.91 9.53 -8.71
N GLY A 19 -0.41 10.02 -9.85
CA GLY A 19 -1.12 11.00 -10.68
C GLY A 19 -1.22 12.40 -10.08
N LEU A 20 -0.46 12.70 -9.02
CA LEU A 20 -0.43 14.02 -8.39
C LEU A 20 0.42 14.98 -9.23
N SER A 21 -0.10 16.18 -9.50
CA SER A 21 0.67 17.26 -10.12
C SER A 21 1.72 17.83 -9.18
N GLU A 22 1.44 17.83 -7.88
CA GLU A 22 2.34 18.28 -6.83
C GLU A 22 2.37 17.28 -5.67
N VAL A 23 3.58 16.86 -5.30
CA VAL A 23 3.80 15.95 -4.18
C VAL A 23 3.98 16.75 -2.89
N PRO A 24 3.20 16.47 -1.82
CA PRO A 24 3.40 17.11 -0.53
C PRO A 24 4.81 16.89 0.01
N LYS A 25 5.37 17.96 0.60
CA LYS A 25 6.66 17.90 1.28
C LYS A 25 6.49 17.37 2.71
N ASP A 26 7.60 17.01 3.34
CA ASP A 26 7.68 16.67 4.76
C ASP A 26 6.79 15.48 5.18
N ILE A 27 6.71 14.48 4.30
CA ILE A 27 6.03 13.21 4.61
C ILE A 27 6.93 12.37 5.52
N HIS A 28 6.50 12.20 6.77
CA HIS A 28 7.25 11.45 7.77
C HIS A 28 6.90 9.95 7.79
N ALA A 29 5.70 9.58 7.34
CA ALA A 29 5.25 8.20 7.27
C ALA A 29 4.17 8.00 6.21
N ILE A 30 4.10 6.79 5.64
CA ILE A 30 3.01 6.36 4.78
C ILE A 30 2.20 5.26 5.47
N HIS A 31 0.88 5.44 5.46
CA HIS A 31 -0.11 4.43 5.82
C HIS A 31 -0.74 3.87 4.54
N HIS A 32 -0.16 2.79 4.01
CA HIS A 32 -0.63 2.14 2.79
C HIS A 32 -1.78 1.17 3.11
N ILE A 33 -3.00 1.69 2.94
CA ILE A 33 -4.27 0.96 3.13
C ILE A 33 -4.94 0.68 1.78
N ALA A 34 -4.59 1.45 0.74
CA ALA A 34 -5.21 1.36 -0.58
C ALA A 34 -5.00 -0.03 -1.21
N GLY A 35 -6.08 -0.57 -1.76
CA GLY A 35 -6.09 -1.87 -2.44
C GLY A 35 -7.51 -2.38 -2.66
N ILE A 36 -7.68 -3.27 -3.64
CA ILE A 36 -8.93 -3.93 -3.93
C ILE A 36 -9.07 -5.14 -3.01
N HIS A 37 -10.11 -5.13 -2.17
CA HIS A 37 -10.51 -6.27 -1.34
C HIS A 37 -11.69 -6.97 -1.99
N ARG A 38 -11.40 -7.92 -2.88
CA ARG A 38 -12.40 -8.77 -3.56
C ARG A 38 -11.97 -10.22 -3.46
N LEU A 39 -12.81 -11.05 -2.84
CA LEU A 39 -12.60 -12.49 -2.74
C LEU A 39 -13.19 -13.15 -3.98
N GLY A 40 -12.34 -13.51 -4.94
CA GLY A 40 -12.75 -14.10 -6.21
C GLY A 40 -11.65 -14.03 -7.26
N GLU A 41 -12.00 -14.36 -8.49
CA GLU A 41 -11.10 -14.26 -9.65
C GLU A 41 -10.80 -12.80 -10.00
N ASP A 42 -9.59 -12.57 -10.50
CA ASP A 42 -9.13 -11.27 -10.99
C ASP A 42 -9.24 -11.18 -12.51
N LYS A 43 -10.47 -11.23 -13.03
CA LYS A 43 -10.73 -11.35 -14.48
C LYS A 43 -10.18 -10.19 -15.31
N ASP A 44 -10.14 -9.00 -14.74
CA ASP A 44 -9.66 -7.77 -15.37
C ASP A 44 -8.21 -7.41 -14.97
N GLY A 45 -7.55 -8.24 -14.15
CA GLY A 45 -6.21 -7.98 -13.63
C GLY A 45 -6.13 -6.80 -12.66
N SER A 46 -7.27 -6.24 -12.24
CA SER A 46 -7.31 -5.03 -11.42
C SER A 46 -6.75 -5.24 -10.02
N ILE A 47 -6.96 -6.43 -9.42
CA ILE A 47 -6.41 -6.77 -8.11
C ILE A 47 -4.90 -6.78 -8.19
N TRP A 48 -4.32 -7.45 -9.19
CA TRP A 48 -2.87 -7.50 -9.31
C TRP A 48 -2.26 -6.13 -9.59
N ARG A 49 -2.81 -5.40 -10.58
CA ARG A 49 -2.34 -4.05 -10.94
C ARG A 49 -2.39 -3.11 -9.72
N THR A 50 -3.51 -3.09 -9.00
CA THR A 50 -3.69 -2.17 -7.86
C THR A 50 -2.88 -2.62 -6.66
N ASN A 51 -3.00 -3.89 -6.27
CA ASN A 51 -2.45 -4.34 -5.00
C ASN A 51 -0.95 -4.60 -5.08
N VAL A 52 -0.42 -5.11 -6.20
CA VAL A 52 1.00 -5.44 -6.33
C VAL A 52 1.75 -4.30 -6.97
N GLU A 53 1.40 -3.94 -8.22
CA GLU A 53 2.12 -2.88 -8.94
C GLU A 53 1.92 -1.51 -8.27
N GLY A 54 0.71 -1.21 -7.81
CA GLY A 54 0.45 -0.01 -7.02
C GLY A 54 1.27 0.03 -5.72
N THR A 55 1.42 -1.08 -5.00
CA THR A 55 2.27 -1.11 -3.79
C THR A 55 3.73 -0.87 -4.12
N ARG A 56 4.25 -1.39 -5.24
CA ARG A 56 5.61 -1.11 -5.71
C ARG A 56 5.81 0.37 -6.01
N ASN A 57 4.82 1.02 -6.62
CA ASN A 57 4.85 2.47 -6.83
C ASN A 57 4.96 3.23 -5.50
N VAL A 58 4.19 2.83 -4.48
CA VAL A 58 4.29 3.45 -3.14
C VAL A 58 5.66 3.22 -2.49
N LEU A 59 6.24 2.02 -2.63
CA LEU A 59 7.58 1.75 -2.11
C LEU A 59 8.64 2.61 -2.80
N ASN A 60 8.58 2.71 -4.14
CA ASN A 60 9.49 3.55 -4.91
C ASN A 60 9.37 5.03 -4.53
N PHE A 61 8.14 5.51 -4.38
CA PHE A 61 7.87 6.85 -3.86
C PHE A 61 8.50 7.07 -2.48
N CYS A 62 8.50 6.07 -1.58
CA CYS A 62 9.20 6.17 -0.30
C CYS A 62 10.71 6.41 -0.48
N LEU A 63 11.37 5.73 -1.43
CA LEU A 63 12.80 5.95 -1.68
C LEU A 63 13.06 7.32 -2.29
N GLU A 64 12.32 7.67 -3.33
CA GLU A 64 12.51 8.93 -4.07
C GLU A 64 12.37 10.14 -3.14
N HIS A 65 11.44 10.06 -2.18
CA HIS A 65 11.16 11.13 -1.22
C HIS A 65 11.82 10.92 0.16
N ASN A 66 12.73 9.96 0.31
CA ASN A 66 13.43 9.66 1.57
C ASN A 66 12.51 9.41 2.77
N ILE A 67 11.35 8.80 2.54
CA ILE A 67 10.37 8.46 3.57
C ILE A 67 10.78 7.12 4.19
N ASN A 68 11.13 7.13 5.47
CA ASN A 68 11.70 5.96 6.14
C ASN A 68 10.69 5.13 6.95
N ARG A 69 9.44 5.57 7.09
CA ARG A 69 8.41 4.92 7.91
C ARG A 69 7.24 4.47 7.05
N PHE A 70 7.01 3.16 6.99
CA PHE A 70 5.99 2.57 6.13
C PHE A 70 5.10 1.61 6.91
N TYR A 71 3.80 1.79 6.82
CA TYR A 71 2.78 0.95 7.43
C TYR A 71 1.94 0.31 6.33
N PHE A 72 1.92 -1.01 6.26
CA PHE A 72 1.16 -1.75 5.27
C PHE A 72 0.00 -2.51 5.91
N THR A 73 -1.19 -2.35 5.34
CA THR A 73 -2.36 -3.16 5.72
C THR A 73 -2.44 -4.39 4.84
N SER A 74 -2.03 -5.51 5.40
CA SER A 74 -2.23 -6.84 4.84
C SER A 74 -3.53 -7.46 5.36
N THR A 75 -3.56 -8.78 5.55
CA THR A 75 -4.73 -9.53 5.97
C THR A 75 -4.31 -10.77 6.78
N ALA A 76 -5.16 -11.20 7.70
CA ALA A 76 -5.02 -12.51 8.36
C ALA A 76 -5.25 -13.68 7.36
N TYR A 77 -5.89 -13.40 6.21
CA TYR A 77 -6.25 -14.38 5.19
C TYR A 77 -5.24 -14.43 4.03
N THR A 78 -3.94 -14.43 4.34
CA THR A 78 -2.89 -14.66 3.33
C THR A 78 -2.84 -16.13 2.94
N TRP A 79 -3.81 -16.54 2.13
CA TRP A 79 -3.96 -17.90 1.62
C TRP A 79 -3.76 -17.91 0.11
N GLU A 80 -3.08 -18.94 -0.39
CA GLU A 80 -2.80 -19.14 -1.82
C GLU A 80 -4.00 -19.70 -2.59
N CYS A 81 -5.22 -19.29 -2.22
CA CYS A 81 -6.47 -19.78 -2.81
C CYS A 81 -7.21 -18.74 -3.66
N ASN A 82 -6.78 -17.47 -3.64
CA ASN A 82 -7.37 -16.41 -4.46
C ASN A 82 -6.33 -15.30 -4.76
N THR A 83 -6.60 -14.50 -5.79
CA THR A 83 -5.66 -13.45 -6.24
C THR A 83 -5.42 -12.38 -5.18
N TYR A 84 -6.43 -12.05 -4.37
CA TYR A 84 -6.26 -11.09 -3.27
C TYR A 84 -5.26 -11.59 -2.24
N GLY A 85 -5.42 -12.82 -1.74
CA GLY A 85 -4.49 -13.46 -0.79
C GLY A 85 -3.07 -13.54 -1.35
N LEU A 86 -2.94 -13.96 -2.61
CA LEU A 86 -1.66 -13.99 -3.32
C LEU A 86 -1.01 -12.61 -3.43
N SER A 87 -1.79 -11.56 -3.75
CA SER A 87 -1.28 -10.19 -3.83
C SER A 87 -0.72 -9.72 -2.49
N LYS A 88 -1.36 -10.08 -1.38
CA LYS A 88 -0.91 -9.73 -0.03
C LYS A 88 0.35 -10.52 0.36
N ILE A 89 0.42 -11.82 0.07
CA ILE A 89 1.66 -12.62 0.26
C ILE A 89 2.82 -12.00 -0.52
N LYS A 90 2.58 -11.61 -1.78
CA LYS A 90 3.58 -11.00 -2.65
C LYS A 90 4.08 -9.69 -2.07
N ASN A 91 3.17 -8.80 -1.65
CA ASN A 91 3.51 -7.54 -1.02
C ASN A 91 4.32 -7.73 0.27
N GLU A 92 3.94 -8.66 1.15
CA GLU A 92 4.68 -8.90 2.40
C GLU A 92 6.13 -9.30 2.13
N LYS A 93 6.36 -10.17 1.14
CA LYS A 93 7.71 -10.58 0.71
C LYS A 93 8.51 -9.40 0.18
N GLU A 94 7.94 -8.64 -0.76
CA GLU A 94 8.63 -7.50 -1.39
C GLU A 94 8.91 -6.38 -0.39
N ILE A 95 7.96 -6.04 0.49
CA ILE A 95 8.16 -5.04 1.54
C ILE A 95 9.28 -5.47 2.49
N ALA A 96 9.34 -6.75 2.86
CA ALA A 96 10.40 -7.26 3.72
C ALA A 96 11.78 -7.19 3.03
N GLU A 97 11.86 -7.52 1.74
CA GLU A 97 13.07 -7.35 0.93
C GLU A 97 13.49 -5.88 0.84
N TYR A 98 12.53 -4.99 0.59
CA TYR A 98 12.75 -3.56 0.48
C TYR A 98 13.27 -2.96 1.78
N SER A 99 12.66 -3.36 2.90
CA SER A 99 13.08 -2.98 4.25
C SER A 99 14.53 -3.37 4.53
N ARG A 100 14.92 -4.61 4.18
CA ARG A 100 16.32 -5.08 4.33
C ARG A 100 17.29 -4.32 3.44
N LYS A 101 16.91 -4.06 2.18
CA LYS A 101 17.81 -3.47 1.18
C LYS A 101 18.01 -1.97 1.37
N HIS A 102 16.96 -1.26 1.78
CA HIS A 102 16.93 0.21 1.79
C HIS A 102 16.78 0.82 3.19
N GLY A 103 16.72 0.00 4.24
CA GLY A 103 16.55 0.49 5.61
C GLY A 103 15.16 1.08 5.90
N LEU A 104 14.17 0.82 5.02
CA LEU A 104 12.79 1.25 5.22
C LEU A 104 12.21 0.58 6.48
N ARG A 105 11.77 1.37 7.47
CA ARG A 105 11.13 0.86 8.68
C ARG A 105 9.67 0.50 8.39
N ALA A 106 9.48 -0.71 7.87
CA ALA A 106 8.16 -1.25 7.56
C ALA A 106 7.49 -1.90 8.79
N THR A 107 6.16 -1.80 8.86
CA THR A 107 5.32 -2.58 9.78
C THR A 107 4.12 -3.11 9.00
N ILE A 108 3.89 -4.41 9.09
CA ILE A 108 2.84 -5.12 8.36
C ILE A 108 1.74 -5.50 9.35
N PHE A 109 0.56 -4.94 9.18
CA PHE A 109 -0.63 -5.29 9.94
C PHE A 109 -1.40 -6.40 9.22
N LYS A 110 -1.75 -7.47 9.92
CA LYS A 110 -2.55 -8.59 9.38
C LYS A 110 -3.90 -8.68 10.10
N PRO A 111 -4.79 -7.68 9.94
CA PRO A 111 -6.10 -7.71 10.59
C PRO A 111 -6.94 -8.87 10.03
N SER A 112 -7.75 -9.49 10.89
CA SER A 112 -8.77 -10.47 10.48
C SER A 112 -10.05 -9.77 10.06
N VAL A 113 -10.72 -9.12 11.00
CA VAL A 113 -11.96 -8.39 10.78
C VAL A 113 -11.80 -7.00 11.37
N ILE A 114 -12.17 -5.97 10.60
CA ILE A 114 -12.23 -4.59 11.07
C ILE A 114 -13.72 -4.24 11.20
N MET A 115 -14.12 -3.79 12.38
CA MET A 115 -15.47 -3.30 12.66
C MET A 115 -15.36 -1.84 13.12
N GLY A 116 -16.33 -1.02 12.73
CA GLY A 116 -16.35 0.40 13.05
C GLY A 116 -17.75 0.99 12.93
N THR A 117 -17.92 2.18 13.48
CA THR A 117 -19.18 2.93 13.57
C THR A 117 -19.26 4.03 12.53
#